data_AF-A0A1S8X269-F1
#
_entry.id   AF-A0A1S8X269-F1
#
_cell.length_a   1.000
_cell.length_b   1.000
_cell.length_c   1.000
_cell.angle_alpha   90.00
_cell.angle_beta   90.00
_cell.angle_gamma   90.00
#
_symmetry.space_group_name_H-M   'P 1'
#
loop_
_entity.id
_entity.type
_entity.pdbx_description
1 polymer ?
#
loop_
_entity_poly.entity_id
_entity_poly.type
_entity_poly.pdbx_seq_one_letter_code
_entity_poly.pdbx_strand_id
1 'polypeptide(L)'
;MRVQHTLLLLTTAFTLASSEIVAYTDCGSKLTISSVSVEPCSTTPCVLKRGGSATISIVFQANDTAGLPGDALVQGIKWGIPFSFNLDSPQICGDVQPSCPLESGQWYTYTKTISISSWYPAIYATVRWRLKNTNGDSMVCVEFPVELA
;
A
#
# COMPACT_ATOMS: atom_id res chain seq x y z
N MET A 1 9.82 -43.05 -42.34
CA MET A 1 8.97 -42.16 -41.50
C MET A 1 9.54 -42.18 -40.08
N ARG A 2 10.17 -41.09 -39.64
CA ARG A 2 10.56 -40.89 -38.23
C ARG A 2 10.01 -39.52 -37.84
N VAL A 3 8.90 -39.51 -37.11
CA VAL A 3 8.33 -38.30 -36.51
C VAL A 3 9.07 -38.07 -35.21
N GLN A 4 9.93 -37.06 -35.18
CA GLN A 4 10.70 -36.71 -33.99
C GLN A 4 9.88 -35.69 -33.20
N HIS A 5 9.27 -36.14 -32.10
CA HIS A 5 8.52 -35.27 -31.18
C HIS A 5 9.50 -34.50 -30.29
N THR A 6 9.80 -33.26 -30.66
CA THR A 6 10.56 -32.33 -29.82
C THR A 6 9.66 -31.85 -28.69
N LEU A 7 9.84 -32.38 -27.47
CA LEU A 7 9.19 -31.85 -26.27
C LEU A 7 9.77 -30.47 -25.95
N LEU A 8 8.98 -29.41 -26.12
CA LEU A 8 9.34 -28.05 -25.72
C LEU A 8 8.98 -27.86 -24.23
N LEU A 9 9.97 -27.94 -23.34
CA LEU A 9 9.80 -27.61 -21.92
C LEU A 9 9.78 -26.08 -21.77
N LEU A 10 8.59 -25.48 -21.71
CA LEU A 10 8.42 -24.07 -21.31
C LEU A 10 8.61 -23.96 -19.80
N THR A 11 9.82 -23.60 -19.36
CA THR A 11 10.07 -23.21 -17.96
C THR A 11 9.58 -21.77 -17.76
N THR A 12 8.35 -21.59 -17.29
CA THR A 12 7.89 -20.29 -16.79
C THR A 12 8.64 -19.97 -15.50
N ALA A 13 9.54 -18.98 -15.55
CA ALA A 13 10.19 -18.46 -14.36
C ALA A 13 9.14 -17.74 -13.49
N PHE A 14 8.58 -18.44 -12.51
CA PHE A 14 7.75 -17.84 -11.48
C PHE A 14 8.64 -16.98 -10.59
N THR A 15 8.49 -15.66 -10.67
CA THR A 15 9.09 -14.76 -9.69
C THR A 15 8.21 -14.76 -8.44
N LEU A 16 8.76 -15.22 -7.32
CA LEU A 16 8.08 -15.13 -6.03
C LEU A 16 8.09 -13.67 -5.59
N ALA A 17 6.94 -13.00 -5.67
CA ALA A 17 6.75 -11.72 -4.99
C ALA A 17 6.73 -11.99 -3.47
N SER A 18 7.51 -11.23 -2.71
CA SER A 18 7.53 -11.29 -1.24
C SER A 18 6.77 -10.09 -0.68
N SER A 19 5.93 -10.35 0.32
CA SER A 19 5.28 -9.32 1.12
C SER A 19 6.00 -9.24 2.46
N GLU A 20 6.34 -8.03 2.90
CA GLU A 20 7.09 -7.80 4.14
C GLU A 20 6.34 -6.81 5.04
N ILE A 21 6.31 -7.10 6.35
CA ILE A 21 5.82 -6.15 7.36
C ILE A 21 6.89 -5.08 7.55
N VAL A 22 6.53 -3.82 7.29
CA VAL A 22 7.46 -2.69 7.38
C VAL A 22 7.31 -1.96 8.71
N ALA A 23 8.43 -1.47 9.24
CA ALA A 23 8.40 -0.50 10.33
C ALA A 23 7.78 0.81 9.82
N TYR A 24 6.89 1.40 10.63
CA TYR A 24 6.19 2.64 10.31
C TYR A 24 6.21 3.61 11.49
N THR A 25 6.03 4.89 11.18
CA THR A 25 5.77 5.96 12.15
C THR A 25 4.30 6.34 12.07
N ASP A 26 3.59 6.38 13.19
CA ASP A 26 2.24 6.94 13.25
C ASP A 26 2.31 8.47 13.15
N CYS A 27 1.66 9.04 12.14
CA CYS A 27 1.66 10.48 11.85
C CYS A 27 0.39 11.22 12.30
N GLY A 28 -0.42 10.60 13.16
CA GLY A 28 -1.61 11.21 13.75
C GLY A 28 -2.88 10.41 13.52
N SER A 29 -2.83 9.11 13.80
CA SER A 29 -3.98 8.20 13.71
C SER A 29 -4.93 8.41 14.90
N LYS A 30 -6.24 8.28 14.63
CA LYS A 30 -7.27 8.17 15.67
C LYS A 30 -7.56 6.70 16.02
N LEU A 31 -7.27 5.80 15.08
CA LEU A 31 -7.47 4.37 15.21
C LEU A 31 -6.17 3.64 15.52
N THR A 32 -6.29 2.49 16.17
CA THR A 32 -5.16 1.62 16.48
C THR A 32 -4.69 0.90 15.23
N ILE A 33 -3.40 0.99 14.91
CA ILE A 33 -2.77 0.25 13.82
C ILE A 33 -2.02 -0.96 14.39
N SER A 34 -2.23 -2.13 13.81
CA SER A 34 -1.50 -3.36 14.17
C SER A 34 -0.26 -3.52 13.30
N SER A 35 -0.40 -3.42 11.98
CA SER A 35 0.70 -3.63 11.05
C SER A 35 0.53 -2.88 9.74
N VAL A 36 1.66 -2.67 9.07
CA VAL A 36 1.75 -2.16 7.70
C VAL A 36 2.62 -3.14 6.92
N SER A 37 2.18 -3.56 5.74
CA SER A 37 2.97 -4.42 4.86
C SER A 37 2.99 -3.93 3.42
N VAL A 38 4.10 -4.17 2.74
CA VAL A 38 4.31 -3.73 1.35
C VAL A 38 4.74 -4.93 0.51
N GLU A 39 4.17 -5.02 -0.68
CA GLU A 39 4.50 -6.05 -1.67
C GLU A 39 4.68 -5.41 -3.06
N PRO A 40 5.71 -5.75 -3.84
CA PRO A 40 6.84 -6.58 -3.46
C PRO A 40 7.79 -5.83 -2.51
N CYS A 41 8.35 -6.54 -1.53
CA CYS A 41 9.40 -6.02 -0.65
C CYS A 41 10.26 -7.16 -0.12
N SER A 42 11.50 -7.27 -0.61
CA SER A 42 12.46 -8.28 -0.16
C SER A 42 13.49 -7.76 0.85
N THR A 43 13.62 -6.44 0.94
CA THR A 43 14.54 -5.72 1.84
C THR A 43 13.88 -4.43 2.29
N THR A 44 14.26 -3.93 3.47
CA THR A 44 13.78 -2.66 4.01
C THR A 44 14.91 -1.60 3.98
N PRO A 45 14.66 -0.36 3.50
CA PRO A 45 13.41 0.14 2.94
C PRO A 45 13.02 -0.57 1.63
N CYS A 46 11.72 -0.71 1.38
CA CYS A 46 11.24 -1.43 0.20
C CYS A 46 11.69 -0.73 -1.08
N VAL A 47 12.31 -1.50 -1.98
CA VAL A 47 12.70 -1.04 -3.32
C VAL A 47 11.52 -1.24 -4.27
N LEU A 48 10.85 -0.14 -4.58
CA LEU A 48 9.70 -0.11 -5.48
C LEU A 48 10.16 0.24 -6.89
N LYS A 49 9.76 -0.57 -7.87
CA LYS A 49 10.19 -0.41 -9.26
C LYS A 49 9.33 0.61 -10.00
N ARG A 50 9.99 1.57 -10.67
CA ARG A 50 9.36 2.49 -11.62
C ARG A 50 8.73 1.74 -12.80
N GLY A 51 7.51 2.11 -13.17
CA GLY A 51 6.70 1.39 -14.16
C GLY A 51 6.14 0.06 -13.65
N GLY A 52 6.40 -0.30 -12.39
CA GLY A 52 5.84 -1.48 -11.74
C GLY A 52 4.57 -1.17 -10.94
N SER A 53 4.16 -2.12 -10.11
CA SER A 53 3.09 -1.96 -9.14
C SER A 53 3.57 -2.33 -7.74
N ALA A 54 2.91 -1.77 -6.74
CA ALA A 54 3.11 -2.13 -5.34
C ALA A 54 1.75 -2.17 -4.62
N THR A 55 1.61 -3.10 -3.69
CA THR A 55 0.44 -3.27 -2.83
C THR A 55 0.82 -2.91 -1.42
N ILE A 56 0.08 -1.98 -0.81
CA ILE A 56 0.12 -1.68 0.61
C ILE A 56 -1.02 -2.45 1.30
N SER A 57 -0.76 -3.00 2.49
CA SER A 57 -1.82 -3.42 3.40
C SER A 57 -1.63 -2.80 4.78
N ILE A 58 -2.72 -2.33 5.38
CA ILE A 58 -2.74 -1.73 6.72
C ILE A 58 -3.81 -2.43 7.55
N VAL A 59 -3.39 -3.05 8.65
CA VAL A 59 -4.31 -3.69 9.61
C VAL A 59 -4.58 -2.71 10.74
N PHE A 60 -5.85 -2.38 10.97
CA PHE A 60 -6.26 -1.41 11.99
C PHE A 60 -7.55 -1.85 12.70
N GLN A 61 -7.78 -1.35 13.90
CA GLN A 61 -9.01 -1.58 14.66
C GLN A 61 -9.87 -0.32 14.62
N ALA A 62 -11.11 -0.45 14.15
CA ALA A 62 -12.07 0.64 14.19
C ALA A 62 -12.58 0.87 15.62
N ASN A 63 -12.92 2.12 15.92
CA ASN A 63 -13.58 2.53 17.16
C ASN A 63 -14.49 3.73 16.87
N ASP A 64 -15.18 4.25 17.88
CA ASP A 64 -16.17 5.32 17.72
C ASP A 64 -15.61 6.65 17.17
N THR A 65 -14.28 6.82 17.15
CA THR A 65 -13.61 8.01 16.61
C THR A 65 -13.34 7.95 15.11
N ALA A 66 -13.61 6.82 14.44
CA ALA A 66 -13.42 6.66 13.00
C ALA A 66 -14.24 7.69 12.19
N GLY A 67 -15.52 7.87 12.55
CA GLY A 67 -16.48 8.55 11.68
C GLY A 67 -16.79 7.75 10.41
N LEU A 68 -17.42 8.39 9.42
CA LEU A 68 -17.74 7.74 8.15
C LEU A 68 -16.49 7.64 7.25
N PRO A 69 -16.11 6.46 6.76
CA PRO A 69 -14.96 6.32 5.86
C PRO A 69 -15.14 7.15 4.59
N GLY A 70 -14.10 7.89 4.22
CA GLY A 70 -14.04 8.65 2.97
C GLY A 70 -12.92 8.09 2.08
N ASP A 71 -11.93 8.92 1.81
CA ASP A 71 -10.89 8.67 0.82
C ASP A 71 -9.50 8.45 1.44
N ALA A 72 -8.72 7.60 0.78
CA ALA A 72 -7.29 7.46 1.02
C ALA A 72 -6.50 8.58 0.33
N LEU A 73 -5.44 9.05 0.97
CA LEU A 73 -4.50 10.03 0.44
C LEU A 73 -3.08 9.53 0.60
N VAL A 74 -2.32 9.56 -0.50
CA VAL A 74 -0.91 9.15 -0.53
C VAL A 74 -0.04 10.35 -0.84
N GLN A 75 1.02 10.53 -0.07
CA GLN A 75 2.03 11.57 -0.30
C GLN A 75 3.43 10.97 -0.23
N GLY A 76 4.31 11.36 -1.13
CA GLY A 76 5.75 11.15 -1.01
C GLY A 76 6.38 12.37 -0.37
N ILE A 77 7.24 12.18 0.60
CA ILE A 77 7.90 13.27 1.33
C ILE A 77 9.40 13.15 1.07
N LYS A 78 9.97 14.21 0.48
CA LYS A 78 11.40 14.32 0.27
C LYS A 78 11.88 15.68 0.74
N TRP A 79 12.94 15.69 1.55
CA TRP A 79 13.50 16.92 2.14
C TRP A 79 12.45 17.79 2.84
N GLY A 80 11.47 17.15 3.48
CA GLY A 80 10.34 17.82 4.16
C GLY A 80 9.23 18.33 3.23
N ILE A 81 9.38 18.19 1.91
CA ILE A 81 8.39 18.64 0.92
C ILE A 81 7.46 17.47 0.56
N PRO A 82 6.13 17.61 0.76
CA PRO A 82 5.17 16.59 0.36
C PRO A 82 4.75 16.73 -1.12
N PHE A 83 4.69 15.60 -1.82
CA PHE A 83 4.20 15.46 -3.19
C PHE A 83 3.01 14.49 -3.17
N SER A 84 1.84 14.95 -3.60
CA SER A 84 0.63 14.12 -3.60
C SER A 84 0.61 13.16 -4.78
N PHE A 85 0.17 11.93 -4.53
CA PHE A 85 -0.09 10.93 -5.56
C PHE A 85 -1.60 10.69 -5.67
N ASN A 86 -2.13 10.79 -6.88
CA ASN A 86 -3.54 10.50 -7.13
C ASN A 86 -3.75 8.99 -7.23
N LEU A 87 -4.72 8.48 -6.47
CA LEU A 87 -5.19 7.10 -6.58
C LEU A 87 -6.33 7.05 -7.59
N ASP A 88 -6.36 6.03 -8.45
CA ASP A 88 -7.42 5.85 -9.45
C ASP A 88 -8.80 5.64 -8.78
N SER A 89 -8.83 4.94 -7.65
CA SER A 89 -9.99 4.82 -6.77
C SER A 89 -9.54 5.09 -5.34
N PRO A 90 -9.82 6.27 -4.78
CA PRO A 90 -9.37 6.61 -3.43
C PRO A 90 -10.33 6.12 -2.33
N GLN A 91 -11.56 5.72 -2.65
CA GLN A 91 -12.58 5.39 -1.66
C GLN A 91 -12.18 4.19 -0.81
N ILE A 92 -12.07 4.39 0.50
CA ILE A 92 -11.57 3.39 1.45
C ILE A 92 -12.41 2.11 1.41
N CYS A 93 -13.74 2.24 1.38
CA CYS A 93 -14.64 1.10 1.48
C CYS A 93 -14.57 0.12 0.31
N GLY A 94 -13.94 0.49 -0.82
CA GLY A 94 -13.67 -0.44 -1.92
C GLY A 94 -12.48 -1.37 -1.67
N ASP A 95 -11.65 -1.05 -0.67
CA ASP A 95 -10.33 -1.66 -0.44
C ASP A 95 -10.18 -2.22 0.98
N VAL A 96 -11.27 -2.30 1.76
CA VAL A 96 -11.25 -2.77 3.15
C VAL A 96 -12.01 -4.08 3.32
N GLN A 97 -11.42 -5.01 4.08
CA GLN A 97 -12.04 -6.25 4.51
C GLN A 97 -11.97 -6.41 6.05
N PRO A 98 -13.06 -6.77 6.76
CA PRO A 98 -14.44 -6.87 6.28
C PRO A 98 -14.96 -5.60 5.61
N SER A 99 -15.93 -5.72 4.72
CA SER A 99 -16.48 -4.56 4.01
C SER A 99 -17.11 -3.56 4.97
N CYS A 100 -17.15 -2.30 4.58
CA CYS A 100 -17.87 -1.25 5.30
C CYS A 100 -19.36 -1.61 5.54
N PRO A 101 -20.03 -1.02 6.56
CA PRO A 101 -19.54 0.04 7.45
C PRO A 101 -18.45 -0.43 8.42
N LEU A 102 -17.65 0.53 8.94
CA LEU A 102 -16.68 0.24 10.00
C LEU A 102 -17.42 0.16 11.35
N GLU A 103 -17.26 -0.95 12.05
CA GLU A 103 -17.88 -1.23 13.33
C GLU A 103 -16.85 -1.12 14.46
N SER A 104 -17.26 -0.49 15.57
CA SER A 104 -16.40 -0.26 16.73
C SER A 104 -15.92 -1.57 17.35
N GLY A 105 -14.62 -1.65 17.63
CA GLY A 105 -13.97 -2.84 18.18
C GLY A 105 -13.55 -3.90 17.15
N GLN A 106 -13.96 -3.76 15.89
CA GLN A 106 -13.62 -4.73 14.84
C GLN A 106 -12.28 -4.40 14.15
N TRP A 107 -11.54 -5.46 13.80
CA TRP A 107 -10.30 -5.37 13.03
C TRP A 107 -10.58 -5.42 11.53
N TYR A 108 -9.85 -4.60 10.79
CA TYR A 108 -9.97 -4.42 9.36
C TYR A 108 -8.59 -4.43 8.70
N THR A 109 -8.54 -4.92 7.47
CA THR A 109 -7.39 -4.83 6.58
C THR A 109 -7.76 -3.95 5.40
N TYR A 110 -7.09 -2.81 5.26
CA TYR A 110 -7.09 -2.01 4.04
C TYR A 110 -6.00 -2.55 3.10
N THR A 111 -6.31 -2.84 1.84
CA THR A 111 -5.34 -3.32 0.83
C THR A 111 -5.49 -2.53 -0.46
N LYS A 112 -4.40 -1.88 -0.90
CA LYS A 112 -4.39 -1.09 -2.15
C LYS A 112 -3.20 -1.38 -3.01
N THR A 113 -3.44 -1.77 -4.26
CA THR A 113 -2.42 -1.82 -5.30
C THR A 113 -2.36 -0.51 -6.06
N ILE A 114 -1.15 0.05 -6.20
CA ILE A 114 -0.87 1.26 -6.97
C ILE A 114 0.06 0.95 -8.14
N SER A 115 -0.17 1.62 -9.26
CA SER A 115 0.77 1.65 -10.38
C SER A 115 1.78 2.78 -10.16
N ILE A 116 3.05 2.46 -10.27
CA ILE A 116 4.15 3.41 -10.05
C ILE A 116 4.60 3.89 -11.41
N SER A 117 4.54 5.20 -11.63
CA SER A 117 4.88 5.74 -12.93
C SER A 117 6.36 5.60 -13.26
N SER A 118 6.66 5.29 -14.53
CA SER A 118 8.03 5.21 -15.05
C SER A 118 8.75 6.57 -15.10
N TRP A 119 8.00 7.68 -15.14
CA TRP A 119 8.55 9.03 -15.18
C TRP A 119 9.02 9.55 -13.82
N TYR A 120 8.69 8.86 -12.72
CA TYR A 120 9.15 9.28 -11.40
C TYR A 120 10.69 9.19 -11.30
N PRO A 121 11.34 10.12 -10.58
CA PRO A 121 12.78 10.07 -10.38
C PRO A 121 13.16 8.89 -9.48
N ALA A 122 14.36 8.33 -9.69
CA ALA A 122 14.92 7.37 -8.75
C ALA A 122 15.34 8.09 -7.47
N ILE A 123 14.75 7.74 -6.32
CA ILE A 123 14.92 8.50 -5.08
C ILE A 123 14.52 7.70 -3.84
N TYR A 124 15.18 7.97 -2.71
CA TYR A 124 14.71 7.59 -1.38
C TYR A 124 13.70 8.61 -0.87
N ALA A 125 12.49 8.19 -0.50
CA ALA A 125 11.45 9.05 0.03
C ALA A 125 10.71 8.39 1.20
N THR A 126 10.00 9.19 1.98
CA THR A 126 9.03 8.69 2.95
C THR A 126 7.65 8.69 2.31
N VAL A 127 6.96 7.56 2.29
CA VAL A 127 5.54 7.50 1.92
C VAL A 127 4.73 7.82 3.16
N ARG A 128 3.78 8.74 3.03
CA ARG A 128 2.73 8.99 4.00
C ARG A 128 1.40 8.50 3.41
N TRP A 129 0.80 7.52 4.08
CA TRP A 129 -0.51 6.99 3.73
C TRP A 129 -1.54 7.41 4.77
N ARG A 130 -2.64 8.03 4.33
CA ARG A 130 -3.74 8.43 5.21
C ARG A 130 -5.04 7.82 4.74
N LEU A 131 -5.79 7.24 5.68
CA LEU A 131 -7.19 6.86 5.47
C LEU A 131 -8.05 7.93 6.14
N LYS A 132 -8.76 8.75 5.35
CA LYS A 132 -9.56 9.86 5.86
C LYS A 132 -11.03 9.51 6.00
N ASN A 133 -11.68 10.08 6.99
CA ASN A 133 -13.14 10.07 7.05
C ASN A 133 -13.72 11.18 6.16
N THR A 134 -15.05 11.22 6.02
CA THR A 134 -15.76 12.21 5.19
C THR A 134 -15.59 13.66 5.66
N ASN A 135 -15.15 13.87 6.90
CA ASN A 135 -14.85 15.21 7.45
C ASN A 135 -13.43 15.68 7.08
N GLY A 136 -12.63 14.82 6.43
CA GLY A 136 -11.24 15.10 6.06
C GLY A 136 -10.21 14.77 7.14
N ASP A 137 -10.65 14.31 8.31
CA ASP A 137 -9.78 13.86 9.39
C ASP A 137 -9.14 12.52 9.07
N SER A 138 -7.91 12.31 9.54
CA SER A 138 -7.22 11.03 9.35
C SER A 138 -7.65 10.03 10.42
N MET A 139 -8.28 8.94 10.01
CA MET A 139 -8.57 7.79 10.88
C MET A 139 -7.27 7.02 11.16
N VAL A 140 -6.50 6.80 10.09
CA VAL A 140 -5.18 6.13 10.09
C VAL A 140 -4.20 7.03 9.34
N CYS A 141 -2.99 7.16 9.87
CA CYS A 141 -1.88 7.91 9.28
C CYS A 141 -0.57 7.16 9.54
N VAL A 142 0.04 6.60 8.49
CA VAL A 142 1.33 5.91 8.60
C VAL A 142 2.37 6.50 7.67
N GLU A 143 3.61 6.56 8.15
CA GLU A 143 4.78 6.95 7.38
C GLU A 143 5.83 5.85 7.38
N PHE A 144 6.37 5.51 6.21
CA PHE A 144 7.45 4.52 6.08
C PHE A 144 8.38 4.85 4.91
N PRO A 145 9.68 4.52 5.00
CA PRO A 145 10.65 4.80 3.95
C PRO A 145 10.54 3.81 2.79
N VAL A 146 10.72 4.31 1.57
CA VAL A 146 10.84 3.51 0.35
C VAL A 146 11.99 4.03 -0.51
N GLU A 147 12.56 3.13 -1.31
CA GLU A 147 13.42 3.48 -2.44
C GLU A 147 12.62 3.31 -3.73
N LEU A 148 12.59 4.34 -4.57
CA LEU A 148 12.04 4.26 -5.90
C LEU A 148 13.18 4.05 -6.90
N ALA A 149 13.19 2.91 -7.60
CA ALA A 149 14.28 2.45 -8.47
C ALA A 149 13.86 2.22 -9.92
#